data_AF-A0A1A8XKW9-F1
#
_entry.id   AF-A0A1A8XKW9-F1
#
_cell.length_a   1.000
_cell.length_b   1.000
_cell.length_c   1.000
_cell.angle_alpha   90.00
_cell.angle_beta   90.00
_cell.angle_gamma   90.00
#
_symmetry.space_group_name_H-M   'P 1'
#
loop_
_entity.id
_entity.type
_entity.pdbx_description
1 polymer ?
#
loop_
_entity_poly.entity_id
_entity_poly.type
_entity_poly.pdbx_seq_one_letter_code
_entity_poly.pdbx_strand_id
1 'polypeptide(L)'
;MAPELSQNLIQNLIEIGASGRFEDDEKMSLLFPAARSGSFMRLAPHFWYAVAASLDDTQLIACIKALTVLERLPNFSAGSVSPVIWLFRKLSERSHDDLTTVIDWVLTNTDNPYLPFGLHNLGAQSLEELHALSARDTEHSEARHTTEENRQREAKERKAADATHKLFGALRRHDEKAVVAMLTQGADIHASNEHGQTAFEYAQTLGLQHLLTPSQNE
;
A
#
# COMPACT_ATOMS: atom_id res chain seq x y z
N MET A 1 -1.37 -36.64 -5.56
CA MET A 1 -2.44 -36.48 -4.55
C MET A 1 -2.39 -35.05 -4.07
N ALA A 2 -3.51 -34.33 -4.13
CA ALA A 2 -3.59 -33.02 -3.48
C ALA A 2 -3.37 -33.21 -1.97
N PRO A 3 -2.63 -32.33 -1.29
CA PRO A 3 -2.50 -32.37 0.15
C PRO A 3 -3.86 -32.01 0.79
N GLU A 4 -4.65 -33.01 1.15
CA GLU A 4 -5.87 -32.79 1.94
C GLU A 4 -5.50 -32.53 3.40
N LEU A 5 -6.09 -31.48 3.98
CA LEU A 5 -6.05 -31.25 5.42
C LEU A 5 -6.86 -32.37 6.09
N SER A 6 -6.20 -33.21 6.90
CA SER A 6 -6.89 -34.30 7.58
C SER A 6 -7.86 -33.75 8.63
N GLN A 7 -9.03 -34.39 8.77
CA GLN A 7 -10.02 -34.03 9.80
C GLN A 7 -9.41 -34.06 11.21
N ASN A 8 -8.53 -35.02 11.49
CA ASN A 8 -7.81 -35.10 12.77
C ASN A 8 -6.93 -33.88 13.03
N LEU A 9 -6.29 -33.32 12.00
CA LEU A 9 -5.49 -32.10 12.16
C LEU A 9 -6.39 -30.91 12.53
N ILE A 10 -7.50 -30.74 11.81
CA ILE A 10 -8.46 -29.65 12.04
C ILE A 10 -9.04 -29.75 13.46
N GLN A 11 -9.46 -30.94 13.87
CA GLN A 11 -10.01 -31.18 15.21
C GLN A 11 -9.00 -30.84 16.31
N ASN A 12 -7.74 -31.24 16.15
CA ASN A 12 -6.68 -30.90 17.11
C ASN A 12 -6.46 -29.37 17.21
N LEU A 13 -6.49 -28.65 16.07
CA LEU A 13 -6.37 -27.19 16.07
C LEU A 13 -7.52 -26.53 16.85
N ILE A 14 -8.75 -27.01 16.66
CA ILE A 14 -9.93 -26.50 17.37
C ILE A 14 -9.80 -26.76 18.87
N GLU A 15 -9.44 -27.98 19.28
CA GLU A 15 -9.33 -28.33 20.70
C GLU A 15 -8.27 -27.48 21.41
N ILE A 16 -7.12 -27.28 20.77
CA ILE A 16 -6.04 -26.44 21.30
C ILE A 16 -6.50 -24.99 21.41
N GLY A 17 -7.08 -24.46 20.33
CA GLY A 17 -7.59 -23.09 20.30
C GLY A 17 -8.68 -22.81 21.34
N ALA A 18 -9.59 -23.77 21.51
CA ALA A 18 -10.69 -23.68 22.47
C ALA A 18 -10.19 -23.80 23.92
N SER A 19 -9.09 -24.53 24.15
CA SER A 19 -8.53 -24.68 25.49
C SER A 19 -8.00 -23.37 26.08
N GLY A 20 -7.64 -22.39 25.24
CA GLY A 20 -7.05 -21.12 25.67
C GLY A 20 -5.67 -21.24 26.33
N ARG A 21 -5.11 -22.46 26.43
CA ARG A 21 -3.86 -22.76 27.13
C ARG A 21 -2.70 -22.74 26.14
N PHE A 22 -2.18 -21.55 25.87
CA PHE A 22 -1.06 -21.32 24.95
C PHE A 22 0.27 -21.10 25.68
N GLU A 23 0.32 -21.39 26.98
CA GLU A 23 1.34 -20.88 27.91
C GLU A 23 2.71 -21.56 27.82
N ASP A 24 2.93 -22.47 26.87
CA ASP A 24 4.16 -23.25 26.85
C ASP A 24 4.54 -23.72 25.43
N ASP A 25 5.56 -23.08 24.84
CA ASP A 25 6.14 -23.47 23.56
C ASP A 25 6.66 -24.92 23.61
N GLU A 26 7.08 -25.43 24.78
CA GLU A 26 7.48 -26.84 24.93
C GLU A 26 6.29 -27.78 24.77
N LYS A 27 5.12 -27.46 25.34
CA LYS A 27 3.89 -28.27 25.18
C LYS A 27 3.35 -28.20 23.76
N MET A 28 3.41 -27.03 23.13
CA MET A 28 3.04 -26.87 21.72
C MET A 28 3.98 -27.65 20.80
N SER A 29 5.28 -27.67 21.11
CA SER A 29 6.27 -28.51 20.42
C SER A 29 6.03 -30.01 20.62
N LEU A 30 5.42 -30.44 21.73
CA LEU A 30 5.02 -31.85 21.91
C LEU A 30 3.82 -32.23 21.03
N LEU A 31 2.86 -31.32 20.86
CA LEU A 31 1.67 -31.53 20.02
C LEU A 31 1.99 -31.39 18.52
N PHE A 32 2.96 -30.55 18.19
CA PHE A 32 3.46 -30.28 16.83
C PHE A 32 4.99 -30.27 16.82
N PRO A 33 5.63 -31.46 16.87
CA PRO A 33 7.08 -31.56 16.92
C PRO A 33 7.73 -30.97 15.67
N ALA A 34 8.97 -30.49 15.80
CA ALA A 34 9.72 -29.89 14.69
C ALA A 34 9.90 -30.83 13.48
N ALA A 35 9.81 -32.16 13.68
CA ALA A 35 9.83 -33.16 12.62
C ALA A 35 8.51 -33.22 11.81
N ARG A 36 7.42 -32.65 12.34
CA ARG A 36 6.14 -32.48 11.63
C ARG A 36 6.29 -31.26 10.73
N SER A 37 6.14 -31.46 9.42
CA SER A 37 6.21 -30.36 8.47
C SER A 37 5.04 -29.40 8.66
N GLY A 38 5.34 -28.12 8.92
CA GLY A 38 4.37 -27.01 8.85
C GLY A 38 3.94 -26.66 7.42
N SER A 39 4.16 -27.54 6.43
CA SER A 39 3.77 -27.31 5.02
C SER A 39 2.30 -26.99 4.85
N PHE A 40 1.43 -27.50 5.73
CA PHE A 40 0.00 -27.19 5.69
C PHE A 40 -0.28 -25.69 5.92
N MET A 41 0.58 -24.99 6.69
CA MET A 41 0.51 -23.55 6.93
C MET A 41 0.70 -22.72 5.66
N ARG A 42 1.14 -23.33 4.55
CA ARG A 42 1.37 -22.65 3.26
C ARG A 42 0.46 -23.17 2.15
N LEU A 43 -0.57 -23.95 2.51
CA LEU A 43 -1.57 -24.41 1.54
C LEU A 43 -2.35 -23.25 0.95
N ALA A 44 -2.77 -23.42 -0.30
CA ALA A 44 -3.53 -22.42 -1.03
C ALA A 44 -4.87 -22.09 -0.32
N PRO A 45 -5.41 -20.87 -0.51
CA PRO A 45 -6.59 -20.39 0.23
C PRO A 45 -7.82 -21.30 0.10
N HIS A 46 -8.02 -21.96 -1.04
CA HIS A 46 -9.19 -22.81 -1.26
C HIS A 46 -9.27 -24.01 -0.30
N PHE A 47 -8.14 -24.57 0.16
CA PHE A 47 -8.13 -25.62 1.18
C PHE A 47 -8.66 -25.08 2.51
N TRP A 48 -8.24 -23.88 2.90
CA TRP A 48 -8.65 -23.24 4.15
C TRP A 48 -10.08 -22.68 4.08
N TYR A 49 -10.56 -22.26 2.92
CA TYR A 49 -11.96 -21.88 2.74
C TYR A 49 -12.91 -23.07 2.89
N ALA A 50 -12.51 -24.27 2.44
CA ALA A 50 -13.28 -25.48 2.71
C ALA A 50 -13.35 -25.78 4.21
N VAL A 51 -12.24 -25.60 4.95
CA VAL A 51 -12.23 -25.71 6.41
C VAL A 51 -13.17 -24.67 7.03
N ALA A 52 -13.05 -23.39 6.68
CA ALA A 52 -13.90 -22.34 7.20
C ALA A 52 -15.39 -22.65 6.97
N ALA A 53 -15.77 -23.10 5.78
CA ALA A 53 -17.15 -23.46 5.45
C ALA A 53 -17.71 -24.62 6.30
N SER A 54 -16.84 -25.50 6.81
CA SER A 54 -17.23 -26.65 7.63
C SER A 54 -17.32 -26.37 9.14
N LEU A 55 -16.84 -25.20 9.60
CA LEU A 55 -16.76 -24.84 11.01
C LEU A 55 -17.74 -23.73 11.36
N ASP A 56 -18.33 -23.78 12.55
CA ASP A 56 -19.03 -22.63 13.14
C ASP A 56 -18.05 -21.51 13.56
N ASP A 57 -18.55 -20.35 13.96
CA ASP A 57 -17.71 -19.20 14.33
C ASP A 57 -16.84 -19.47 15.55
N THR A 58 -17.33 -20.22 16.53
CA THR A 58 -16.56 -20.55 17.74
C THR A 58 -15.39 -21.47 17.40
N GLN A 59 -15.63 -22.50 16.59
CA GLN A 59 -14.62 -23.43 16.09
C GLN A 59 -13.62 -22.73 15.18
N LEU A 60 -14.09 -21.83 14.32
CA LEU A 60 -13.22 -21.06 13.42
C LEU A 60 -12.31 -20.11 14.20
N ILE A 61 -12.82 -19.42 15.22
CA ILE A 61 -12.02 -18.59 16.13
C ILE A 61 -10.98 -19.44 16.86
N ALA A 62 -11.36 -20.61 17.38
CA ALA A 62 -10.42 -21.52 18.01
C ALA A 62 -9.30 -21.94 17.03
N CYS A 63 -9.66 -22.33 15.81
CA CYS A 63 -8.71 -22.71 14.77
C CYS A 63 -7.73 -21.55 14.44
N ILE A 64 -8.25 -20.33 14.29
CA ILE A 64 -7.44 -19.11 14.11
C ILE A 64 -6.44 -18.96 15.25
N LYS A 65 -6.89 -19.04 16.51
CA LYS A 65 -6.03 -18.88 17.68
C LYS A 65 -4.89 -19.90 17.70
N ALA A 66 -5.21 -21.18 17.45
CA ALA A 66 -4.20 -22.23 17.42
C ALA A 66 -3.16 -22.01 16.31
N LEU A 67 -3.59 -21.64 15.10
CA LEU A 67 -2.70 -21.37 13.98
C LEU A 67 -1.79 -20.15 14.22
N THR A 68 -2.32 -19.10 14.86
CA THR A 68 -1.53 -17.92 15.24
C THR A 68 -0.39 -18.29 16.19
N VAL A 69 -0.64 -19.12 17.21
CA VAL A 69 0.43 -19.58 18.11
C VAL A 69 1.40 -20.51 17.41
N LEU A 70 0.90 -21.41 16.54
CA LEU A 70 1.76 -22.32 15.80
C LEU A 70 2.80 -21.60 14.95
N GLU A 71 2.50 -20.41 14.41
CA GLU A 71 3.49 -19.65 13.63
C GLU A 71 4.74 -19.24 14.40
N ARG A 72 4.69 -19.22 15.74
CA ARG A 72 5.86 -18.98 16.59
C ARG A 72 6.81 -20.17 16.64
N LEU A 73 6.33 -21.37 16.31
CA LEU A 73 7.15 -22.57 16.31
C LEU A 73 8.09 -22.62 15.10
N PRO A 74 9.31 -23.16 15.27
CA PRO A 74 10.20 -23.42 14.15
C PRO A 74 9.52 -24.30 13.09
N ASN A 75 9.65 -23.91 11.80
CA ASN A 75 9.08 -24.59 10.63
C ASN A 75 7.57 -24.41 10.38
N PHE A 76 6.86 -23.63 11.20
CA PHE A 76 5.42 -23.36 11.01
C PHE A 76 5.12 -21.95 10.52
N SER A 77 6.12 -21.07 10.44
CA SER A 77 5.96 -19.74 9.85
C SER A 77 5.51 -19.83 8.40
N ALA A 78 4.44 -19.10 8.06
CA ALA A 78 3.85 -19.00 6.74
C ALA A 78 4.03 -17.60 6.12
N GLY A 79 4.21 -16.57 6.93
CA GLY A 79 4.32 -15.19 6.46
C GLY A 79 3.04 -14.72 5.77
N SER A 80 3.17 -14.14 4.57
CA SER A 80 2.05 -13.54 3.82
C SER A 80 1.00 -14.53 3.29
N VAL A 81 1.28 -15.83 3.35
CA VAL A 81 0.36 -16.89 2.89
C VAL A 81 -0.29 -17.66 4.04
N SER A 82 -0.20 -17.12 5.25
CA SER A 82 -0.73 -17.75 6.46
C SER A 82 -2.21 -18.10 6.37
N PRO A 83 -2.63 -19.28 6.87
CA PRO A 83 -4.03 -19.65 6.95
C PRO A 83 -4.84 -18.73 7.83
N VAL A 84 -4.22 -18.08 8.82
CA VAL A 84 -4.90 -17.13 9.69
C VAL A 84 -5.50 -15.99 8.88
N ILE A 85 -4.81 -15.47 7.85
CA ILE A 85 -5.32 -14.42 6.96
C ILE A 85 -6.58 -14.89 6.24
N TRP A 86 -6.55 -16.11 5.69
CA TRP A 86 -7.66 -16.66 4.90
C TRP A 86 -8.88 -16.98 5.76
N LEU A 87 -8.65 -17.58 6.93
CA LEU A 87 -9.70 -17.94 7.87
C LEU A 87 -10.30 -16.69 8.53
N PHE A 88 -9.48 -15.72 8.91
CA PHE A 88 -9.94 -14.47 9.50
C PHE A 88 -10.80 -13.69 8.51
N ARG A 89 -10.37 -13.58 7.25
CA ARG A 89 -11.19 -12.98 6.19
C ARG A 89 -12.57 -13.65 6.07
N LYS A 90 -12.63 -14.98 6.10
CA LYS A 90 -13.90 -15.71 6.03
C LYS A 90 -14.78 -15.52 7.26
N LEU A 91 -14.17 -15.42 8.45
CA LEU A 91 -14.87 -15.06 9.67
C LEU A 91 -15.47 -13.65 9.56
N SER A 92 -14.68 -12.66 9.13
CA SER A 92 -15.16 -11.28 8.94
C SER A 92 -16.24 -11.14 7.87
N GLU A 93 -16.20 -11.97 6.81
CA GLU A 93 -17.22 -11.95 5.75
C GLU A 93 -18.58 -12.50 6.21
N ARG A 94 -18.62 -13.42 7.19
CA ARG A 94 -19.84 -14.13 7.58
C ARG A 94 -20.36 -13.77 8.97
N SER A 95 -19.48 -13.37 9.88
CA SER A 95 -19.84 -13.04 11.25
C SER A 95 -20.40 -11.62 11.32
N HIS A 96 -21.48 -11.47 12.08
CA HIS A 96 -22.08 -10.16 12.35
C HIS A 96 -21.68 -9.63 13.73
N ASP A 97 -20.93 -10.43 14.50
CA ASP A 97 -20.47 -10.11 15.84
C ASP A 97 -19.23 -9.20 15.80
N ASP A 98 -19.00 -8.48 16.90
CA ASP A 98 -17.80 -7.69 17.09
C ASP A 98 -16.57 -8.60 17.27
N LEU A 99 -15.68 -8.57 16.27
CA LEU A 99 -14.45 -9.37 16.25
C LEU A 99 -13.27 -8.67 16.95
N THR A 100 -13.45 -7.49 17.55
CA THR A 100 -12.37 -6.70 18.20
C THR A 100 -11.56 -7.55 19.17
N THR A 101 -12.23 -8.34 20.02
CA THR A 101 -11.56 -9.23 20.98
C THR A 101 -10.68 -10.30 20.32
N VAL A 102 -11.08 -10.79 19.15
CA VAL A 102 -10.30 -11.77 18.38
C VAL A 102 -9.12 -11.08 17.69
N ILE A 103 -9.33 -9.87 17.16
CA ILE A 103 -8.29 -9.06 16.51
C ILE A 103 -7.18 -8.73 17.50
N ASP A 104 -7.53 -8.14 18.64
CA ASP A 104 -6.58 -7.77 19.69
C ASP A 104 -5.81 -8.99 20.18
N TRP A 105 -6.52 -10.11 20.35
CA TRP A 105 -5.88 -11.37 20.72
C TRP A 105 -4.86 -11.79 19.68
N VAL A 106 -5.19 -11.79 18.38
CA VAL A 106 -4.26 -12.19 17.32
C VAL A 106 -3.05 -11.27 17.25
N LEU A 107 -3.27 -9.95 17.30
CA LEU A 107 -2.21 -8.94 17.26
C LEU A 107 -1.22 -9.06 18.44
N THR A 108 -1.74 -9.34 19.64
CA THR A 108 -0.91 -9.56 20.83
C THR A 108 -0.13 -10.89 20.77
N ASN A 109 -0.57 -11.83 19.93
CA ASN A 109 -0.11 -13.22 19.94
C ASN A 109 0.62 -13.63 18.65
N THR A 110 1.03 -12.69 17.79
CA THR A 110 1.68 -13.00 16.51
C THR A 110 3.04 -12.33 16.39
N ASP A 111 4.04 -13.09 15.94
CA ASP A 111 5.30 -12.54 15.41
C ASP A 111 5.24 -12.34 13.89
N ASN A 112 4.17 -12.82 13.25
CA ASN A 112 3.95 -12.68 11.81
C ASN A 112 3.35 -11.29 11.53
N PRO A 113 4.08 -10.39 10.83
CA PRO A 113 3.63 -9.02 10.55
C PRO A 113 2.51 -8.96 9.51
N TYR A 114 2.08 -10.11 8.99
CA TYR A 114 0.97 -10.22 8.06
C TYR A 114 -0.35 -10.58 8.77
N LEU A 115 -0.39 -10.77 10.09
CA LEU A 115 -1.62 -11.19 10.79
C LEU A 115 -2.32 -10.04 11.52
N PRO A 116 -3.67 -10.01 11.56
CA PRO A 116 -4.59 -10.85 10.78
C PRO A 116 -4.84 -10.30 9.35
N PHE A 117 -4.43 -9.07 9.05
CA PHE A 117 -4.87 -8.30 7.87
C PHE A 117 -3.87 -8.20 6.71
N GLY A 118 -2.86 -9.06 6.66
CA GLY A 118 -1.75 -8.94 5.72
C GLY A 118 -0.75 -7.84 6.11
N LEU A 119 -0.03 -7.31 5.12
CA LEU A 119 1.00 -6.25 5.20
C LEU A 119 0.58 -4.96 5.93
N HIS A 120 -0.67 -4.89 6.37
CA HIS A 120 -1.32 -3.70 6.89
C HIS A 120 -1.41 -3.67 8.41
N ASN A 121 -0.83 -4.62 9.16
CA ASN A 121 -0.95 -4.59 10.62
C ASN A 121 -0.09 -3.51 11.31
N LEU A 122 0.87 -2.91 10.59
CA LEU A 122 1.75 -1.81 11.05
C LEU A 122 2.46 -2.05 12.40
N GLY A 123 2.55 -3.31 12.85
CA GLY A 123 3.07 -3.65 14.19
C GLY A 123 2.13 -3.32 15.34
N ALA A 124 0.84 -3.07 15.09
CA ALA A 124 -0.15 -2.78 16.11
C ALA A 124 -0.40 -3.99 17.04
N GLN A 125 -0.70 -3.72 18.30
CA GLN A 125 -1.09 -4.72 19.31
C GLN A 125 -2.59 -4.76 19.56
N SER A 126 -3.33 -3.75 19.09
CA SER A 126 -4.79 -3.68 19.15
C SER A 126 -5.41 -3.08 17.88
N LEU A 127 -6.71 -3.26 17.71
CA LEU A 127 -7.47 -2.65 16.63
C LEU A 127 -7.46 -1.11 16.71
N GLU A 128 -7.52 -0.55 17.91
CA GLU A 128 -7.44 0.90 18.13
C GLU A 128 -6.08 1.46 17.69
N GLU A 129 -4.99 0.80 18.10
CA GLU A 129 -3.64 1.18 17.68
C GLU A 129 -3.47 1.06 16.17
N LEU A 130 -4.01 -0.01 15.57
CA LEU A 130 -3.99 -0.22 14.13
C LEU A 130 -4.67 0.92 13.35
N HIS A 131 -5.85 1.36 13.82
CA HIS A 131 -6.55 2.48 13.22
C HIS A 131 -5.75 3.78 13.34
N ALA A 132 -5.16 4.03 14.51
CA ALA A 132 -4.33 5.21 14.73
C ALA A 132 -3.08 5.23 13.83
N LEU A 133 -2.39 4.09 13.69
CA LEU A 133 -1.21 3.96 12.82
C LEU A 133 -1.58 4.12 11.34
N SER A 134 -2.70 3.54 10.91
CA SER A 134 -3.18 3.64 9.52
C SER A 134 -3.58 5.07 9.15
N ALA A 135 -4.23 5.80 10.07
CA ALA A 135 -4.56 7.21 9.89
C ALA A 135 -3.29 8.06 9.73
N ARG A 136 -2.28 7.84 10.57
CA ARG A 136 -0.99 8.55 10.50
C ARG A 136 -0.24 8.29 9.20
N ASP A 137 -0.23 7.05 8.72
CA ASP A 137 0.44 6.72 7.45
C ASP A 137 -0.26 7.40 6.26
N THR A 138 -1.59 7.43 6.29
CA THR A 138 -2.41 8.15 5.30
C THR A 138 -2.09 9.65 5.31
N GLU A 139 -2.09 10.29 6.48
CA GLU A 139 -1.73 11.71 6.64
C GLU A 139 -0.30 11.99 6.15
N HIS A 140 0.66 11.14 6.47
CA HIS A 140 2.04 11.29 6.00
C HIS A 140 2.16 11.13 4.49
N SER A 141 1.43 10.19 3.90
CA SER A 141 1.38 9.98 2.45
C SER A 141 0.79 11.22 1.74
N GLU A 142 -0.33 11.75 2.22
CA GLU A 142 -0.99 12.95 1.69
C GLU A 142 -0.11 14.19 1.83
N ALA A 143 0.56 14.36 2.98
CA ALA A 143 1.49 15.47 3.20
C ALA A 143 2.69 15.40 2.25
N ARG A 144 3.23 14.19 2.01
CA ARG A 144 4.31 13.96 1.03
C ARG A 144 3.85 14.27 -0.39
N HIS A 145 2.66 13.82 -0.76
CA HIS A 145 2.07 14.10 -2.07
C HIS A 145 1.94 15.61 -2.30
N THR A 146 1.30 16.30 -1.36
CA THR A 146 1.10 17.75 -1.41
C THR A 146 2.43 18.52 -1.50
N THR A 147 3.43 18.11 -0.72
CA THR A 147 4.75 18.73 -0.74
C THR A 147 5.43 18.55 -2.10
N GLU A 148 5.37 17.34 -2.66
CA GLU A 148 5.97 17.06 -3.96
C GLU A 148 5.23 17.78 -5.11
N GLU A 149 3.90 17.85 -5.08
CA GLU A 149 3.11 18.62 -6.05
C GLU A 149 3.47 20.11 -6.01
N ASN A 150 3.57 20.69 -4.82
CA ASN A 150 3.99 22.09 -4.65
C ASN A 150 5.40 22.31 -5.20
N ARG A 151 6.34 21.41 -4.90
CA ARG A 151 7.71 21.47 -5.44
C ARG A 151 7.72 21.42 -6.97
N GLN A 152 6.92 20.54 -7.57
CA GLN A 152 6.81 20.44 -9.02
C GLN A 152 6.20 21.68 -9.65
N ARG A 153 5.15 22.24 -9.03
CA ARG A 153 4.53 23.50 -9.46
C ARG A 153 5.54 24.64 -9.43
N GLU A 154 6.24 24.85 -8.31
CA GLU A 154 7.25 25.91 -8.20
C GLU A 154 8.43 25.71 -9.17
N ALA A 155 8.83 24.46 -9.43
CA ALA A 155 9.88 24.18 -10.42
C ALA A 155 9.41 24.49 -11.85
N LYS A 156 8.15 24.20 -12.17
CA LYS A 156 7.52 24.56 -13.45
C LYS A 156 7.42 26.08 -13.61
N GLU A 157 6.97 26.78 -12.58
CA GLU A 157 6.87 28.26 -12.57
C GLU A 157 8.25 28.91 -12.75
N ARG A 158 9.27 28.43 -12.04
CA ARG A 158 10.66 28.92 -12.21
C ARG A 158 11.19 28.70 -13.63
N LYS A 159 10.93 27.53 -14.23
CA LYS A 159 11.32 27.24 -15.61
C LYS A 159 10.57 28.14 -16.60
N ALA A 160 9.26 28.33 -16.40
CA ALA A 160 8.45 29.23 -17.22
C ALA A 160 8.98 30.66 -17.16
N ALA A 161 9.29 31.18 -15.96
CA ALA A 161 9.85 32.51 -15.78
C ALA A 161 11.23 32.68 -16.44
N ASP A 162 12.12 31.70 -16.31
CA ASP A 162 13.42 31.69 -16.99
C ASP A 162 13.26 31.61 -18.53
N ALA A 163 12.31 30.82 -19.01
CA ALA A 163 11.98 30.72 -20.43
C ALA A 163 11.43 32.05 -20.98
N THR A 164 10.56 32.74 -20.22
CA THR A 164 10.06 34.08 -20.53
C THR A 164 11.21 35.08 -20.69
N HIS A 165 12.18 35.08 -19.76
CA HIS A 165 13.34 35.96 -19.85
C HIS A 165 14.19 35.67 -21.10
N LYS A 166 14.40 34.39 -21.41
CA LYS A 166 15.20 33.95 -22.58
C LYS A 166 14.49 34.16 -23.92
N LEU A 167 13.16 34.26 -23.93
CA LEU A 167 12.34 34.40 -25.14
C LEU A 167 12.74 35.62 -25.98
N PHE A 168 12.95 36.79 -25.36
CA PHE A 168 13.39 38.00 -26.05
C PHE A 168 14.73 37.84 -26.75
N GLY A 169 15.66 37.13 -26.10
CA GLY A 169 16.96 36.80 -26.68
C GLY A 169 16.86 35.88 -27.90
N ALA A 170 15.93 34.91 -27.87
CA ALA A 170 15.68 34.02 -29.01
C ALA A 170 15.05 34.76 -30.20
N LEU A 171 14.07 35.64 -29.95
CA LEU A 171 13.46 36.50 -30.97
C LEU A 171 14.50 37.40 -31.64
N ARG A 172 15.36 38.07 -30.84
CA ARG A 172 16.44 38.91 -31.36
C ARG A 172 17.43 38.17 -32.26
N ARG A 173 17.63 36.87 -32.02
CA ARG A 173 18.51 36.00 -32.83
C ARG A 173 17.79 35.33 -34.00
N HIS A 174 16.47 35.50 -34.12
CA HIS A 174 15.63 34.81 -35.09
C HIS A 174 15.73 33.27 -34.97
N ASP A 175 15.92 32.77 -33.75
CA ASP A 175 16.06 31.33 -33.47
C ASP A 175 14.69 30.70 -33.18
N GLU A 176 14.03 30.28 -34.25
CA GLU A 176 12.68 29.70 -34.21
C GLU A 176 12.59 28.47 -33.29
N LYS A 177 13.61 27.60 -33.32
CA LYS A 177 13.65 26.40 -32.50
C LYS A 177 13.73 26.75 -31.01
N ALA A 178 14.54 27.75 -30.66
CA ALA A 178 14.59 28.24 -29.29
C ALA A 178 13.27 28.89 -28.87
N VAL A 179 12.61 29.67 -29.73
CA VAL A 179 11.29 30.27 -29.44
C VAL A 179 10.25 29.19 -29.12
N VAL A 180 10.11 28.16 -29.96
CA VAL A 180 9.17 27.05 -29.74
C VAL A 180 9.49 26.30 -28.44
N ALA A 181 10.78 26.07 -28.14
CA ALA A 181 11.19 25.42 -26.90
C ALA A 181 10.80 26.23 -25.66
N MET A 182 10.96 27.56 -25.68
CA MET A 182 10.57 28.43 -24.57
C MET A 182 9.05 28.47 -24.37
N LEU A 183 8.26 28.52 -25.46
CA LEU A 183 6.80 28.45 -25.40
C LEU A 183 6.33 27.10 -24.82
N THR A 184 6.96 26.00 -25.22
CA THR A 184 6.68 24.66 -24.67
C THR A 184 6.99 24.57 -23.17
N GLN A 185 7.99 25.31 -22.70
CA GLN A 185 8.32 25.43 -21.27
C GLN A 185 7.34 26.33 -20.49
N GLY A 186 6.37 26.94 -21.15
CA GLY A 186 5.37 27.81 -20.56
C GLY A 186 5.78 29.27 -20.46
N ALA A 187 6.70 29.74 -21.32
CA ALA A 187 7.04 31.16 -21.40
C ALA A 187 5.79 32.02 -21.65
N ASP A 188 5.69 33.11 -20.90
CA ASP A 188 4.60 34.08 -21.02
C ASP A 188 4.92 35.10 -22.12
N ILE A 189 4.08 35.11 -23.16
CA ILE A 189 4.22 36.02 -24.30
C ILE A 189 3.75 37.45 -23.99
N HIS A 190 3.02 37.64 -22.89
CA HIS A 190 2.50 38.94 -22.44
C HIS A 190 3.39 39.61 -21.41
N ALA A 191 4.39 38.90 -20.87
CA ALA A 191 5.38 39.50 -20.00
C ALA A 191 6.19 40.56 -20.77
N SER A 192 6.46 41.69 -20.11
CA SER A 192 7.22 42.80 -20.67
C SER A 192 8.72 42.66 -20.41
N ASN A 193 9.55 43.06 -21.37
CA ASN A 193 10.99 43.23 -21.18
C ASN A 193 11.32 44.53 -20.40
N GLU A 194 12.62 44.81 -20.22
CA GLU A 194 13.13 46.02 -19.55
C GLU A 194 12.71 47.34 -20.22
N HIS A 195 12.28 47.29 -21.48
CA HIS A 195 11.78 48.43 -22.23
C HIS A 195 10.24 48.55 -22.19
N GLY A 196 9.57 47.71 -21.41
CA GLY A 196 8.11 47.69 -21.30
C GLY A 196 7.39 47.04 -22.47
N GLN A 197 8.12 46.41 -23.41
CA GLN A 197 7.52 45.74 -24.57
C GLN A 197 7.21 44.29 -24.26
N THR A 198 6.02 43.83 -24.62
CA THR A 198 5.66 42.40 -24.55
C THR A 198 6.44 41.59 -25.60
N ALA A 199 6.52 40.26 -25.43
CA ALA A 199 7.16 39.41 -26.43
C ALA A 199 6.48 39.54 -27.81
N PHE A 200 5.15 39.70 -27.81
CA PHE A 200 4.36 39.91 -29.02
C PHE A 200 4.71 41.21 -29.75
N GLU A 201 4.75 42.33 -29.03
CA GLU A 201 5.12 43.64 -29.59
C GLU A 201 6.56 43.62 -30.11
N TYR A 202 7.47 43.02 -29.36
CA TYR A 202 8.86 42.87 -29.77
C TYR A 202 8.99 42.04 -31.04
N ALA A 203 8.29 40.90 -31.13
CA ALA A 203 8.25 40.08 -32.34
C ALA A 203 7.63 40.83 -33.54
N GLN A 204 6.61 41.67 -33.31
CA GLN A 204 6.00 42.48 -34.37
C GLN A 204 7.01 43.48 -34.98
N THR A 205 7.85 44.12 -34.16
CA THR A 205 8.90 45.02 -34.68
C THR A 205 9.96 44.29 -35.53
N LEU A 206 10.14 42.99 -35.29
CA LEU A 206 11.07 42.13 -36.03
C LEU A 206 10.41 41.39 -37.21
N GLY A 207 9.09 41.48 -37.37
CA GLY A 207 8.31 40.72 -38.35
C GLY A 207 8.16 39.22 -38.03
N LEU A 208 8.35 38.83 -36.76
CA LEU A 208 8.38 37.45 -36.26
C LEU A 208 7.10 37.03 -35.54
N GLN A 209 6.00 37.77 -35.65
CA GLN A 209 4.75 37.46 -34.91
C GLN A 209 4.17 36.05 -35.19
N HIS A 210 4.50 35.48 -36.34
CA HIS A 210 4.09 34.12 -36.72
C HIS A 210 4.72 33.02 -35.84
N LEU A 211 5.82 33.32 -35.13
CA LEU A 211 6.49 32.37 -34.23
C LEU A 211 5.87 32.31 -32.83
N LEU A 212 5.11 33.34 -32.44
CA LEU A 212 4.44 33.43 -31.14
C LEU A 212 2.95 33.09 -31.21
N THR A 213 2.40 33.01 -32.43
CA THR A 213 1.06 32.49 -32.65
C THR A 213 1.16 30.96 -32.78
N PRO A 214 0.39 30.19 -31.99
CA PRO A 214 0.30 28.76 -32.26
C PRO A 214 -0.25 28.62 -33.68
N SER A 215 0.52 28.00 -34.58
CA SER A 215 -0.02 27.53 -35.85
C SER A 215 -1.27 26.71 -35.52
N GLN A 216 -2.44 27.18 -35.96
CA GLN A 216 -3.59 26.30 -36.08
C GLN A 216 -3.27 25.33 -37.21
N ASN A 217 -2.53 24.28 -36.88
CA ASN A 217 -2.36 23.12 -37.73
C ASN A 217 -3.15 21.97 -37.10
N GLU A 218 -4.14 21.55 -37.87
CA GLU A 218 -4.98 20.34 -37.74
C GLU A 218 -4.20 19.06 -37.42
#